data_AF-A0A820GQ70-F1
#
_entry.id   AF-A0A820GQ70-F1
#
_cell.length_a   1.000
_cell.length_b   1.000
_cell.length_c   1.000
_cell.angle_alpha   90.00
_cell.angle_beta   90.00
_cell.angle_gamma   90.00
#
_symmetry.space_group_name_H-M   'P 1'
#
loop_
_entity.id
_entity.type
_entity.pdbx_description
1 polymer ?
#
loop_
_entity_poly.entity_id
_entity_poly.type
_entity_poly.pdbx_seq_one_letter_code
_entity_poly.pdbx_strand_id
1 'polypeptide(L)'
;CRGQSYVGASNVSGVYGRVSAFILNQQPKAMYVHCTAHCLDLAVHDLTDQCATISTCISFLKEIIDFVRRSPKRLAILKEISNQLSMSYSNLTPLCPIRWTMRVESYNSLLKNYEPVQEALYSLAEEKGGPGIKANGLYEKMNNFNFFFGLKLGHLIFPATEKLSRTIQGSRCCLQDVLCAAESVIHHFRRIR
;
A
#
# COMPACT_ATOMS: atom_id res chain seq x y z
N CYS A 1 -35.04 1.50 3.83
CA CYS A 1 -34.37 0.43 4.59
C CYS A 1 -33.40 1.05 5.59
N ARG A 2 -33.18 0.42 6.77
CA ARG A 2 -32.15 0.82 7.74
C ARG A 2 -31.09 -0.27 7.75
N GLY A 3 -29.81 0.10 7.67
CA GLY A 3 -28.69 -0.84 7.65
C GLY A 3 -27.55 -0.31 8.50
N GLN A 4 -26.72 -1.22 8.97
CA GLN A 4 -25.52 -0.90 9.74
C GLN A 4 -24.31 -1.62 9.13
N SER A 5 -23.20 -0.91 8.93
CA SER A 5 -21.99 -1.47 8.32
C SER A 5 -20.74 -1.13 9.12
N TYR A 6 -19.96 -2.16 9.44
CA TYR A 6 -18.74 -2.05 10.24
C TYR A 6 -17.63 -2.96 9.72
N VAL A 7 -16.42 -2.73 10.21
CA VAL A 7 -15.32 -3.70 10.15
C VAL A 7 -15.71 -5.01 10.83
N GLY A 8 -15.22 -6.13 10.29
CA GLY A 8 -15.47 -7.48 10.81
C GLY A 8 -14.76 -7.78 12.13
N ALA A 9 -13.99 -6.81 12.66
CA ALA A 9 -13.29 -6.92 13.93
C ALA A 9 -14.24 -7.40 15.02
N SER A 10 -13.77 -8.38 15.79
CA SER A 10 -14.64 -9.14 16.69
C SER A 10 -15.42 -8.22 17.61
N ASN A 11 -14.82 -7.14 18.12
CA ASN A 11 -15.40 -6.05 18.95
C ASN A 11 -16.56 -5.25 18.34
N VAL A 12 -16.75 -5.29 17.03
CA VAL A 12 -17.80 -4.52 16.35
C VAL A 12 -18.87 -5.41 15.72
N SER A 13 -18.50 -6.61 15.26
CA SER A 13 -19.38 -7.50 14.47
C SER A 13 -20.15 -8.54 15.29
N GLY A 14 -19.71 -8.88 16.51
CA GLY A 14 -20.28 -10.01 17.26
C GLY A 14 -21.66 -9.77 17.92
N VAL A 15 -22.32 -10.89 18.26
CA VAL A 15 -23.72 -10.94 18.72
C VAL A 15 -23.92 -10.52 20.20
N TYR A 16 -22.87 -10.58 21.01
CA TYR A 16 -22.94 -10.31 22.46
C TYR A 16 -22.08 -9.11 22.84
N GLY A 17 -22.68 -8.10 23.50
CA GLY A 17 -21.96 -7.00 24.16
C GLY A 17 -21.19 -6.05 23.24
N ARG A 18 -21.58 -5.95 21.97
CA ARG A 18 -20.85 -5.19 20.93
C ARG A 18 -21.73 -4.18 20.21
N VAL A 19 -21.11 -3.32 19.40
CA VAL A 19 -21.77 -2.21 18.70
C VAL A 19 -22.91 -2.70 17.80
N SER A 20 -22.70 -3.75 17.00
CA SER A 20 -23.75 -4.31 16.15
C SER A 20 -24.96 -4.81 16.96
N ALA A 21 -24.71 -5.53 18.05
CA ALA A 21 -25.74 -6.05 18.95
C ALA A 21 -26.51 -4.93 19.67
N PHE A 22 -25.81 -3.89 20.15
CA PHE A 22 -26.44 -2.73 20.78
C PHE A 22 -27.38 -2.00 19.80
N ILE A 23 -26.93 -1.78 18.57
CA ILE A 23 -27.73 -1.11 17.54
C ILE A 23 -28.88 -1.99 17.06
N LEU A 24 -28.69 -3.31 16.98
CA LEU A 24 -29.78 -4.25 16.66
C LEU A 24 -30.85 -4.26 17.76
N ASN A 25 -30.45 -4.17 19.05
CA ASN A 25 -31.40 -4.07 20.16
C ASN A 25 -32.24 -2.78 20.11
N GLN A 26 -31.61 -1.65 19.77
CA GLN A 26 -32.30 -0.36 19.61
C GLN A 26 -33.10 -0.26 18.31
N GLN A 27 -32.66 -0.96 17.26
CA GLN A 27 -33.27 -0.96 15.94
C GLN A 27 -33.24 -2.36 15.32
N PRO A 28 -34.25 -3.21 15.62
CA PRO A 28 -34.29 -4.60 15.13
C PRO A 28 -34.32 -4.74 13.60
N LYS A 29 -34.73 -3.69 12.88
CA LYS A 29 -34.75 -3.66 11.41
C LYS A 29 -33.43 -3.20 10.77
N ALA A 30 -32.39 -2.89 11.56
CA ALA A 30 -31.08 -2.49 11.06
C ALA A 30 -30.23 -3.72 10.71
N MET A 31 -30.32 -4.18 9.46
CA MET A 31 -29.53 -5.30 8.96
C MET A 31 -28.03 -4.99 9.05
N TYR A 32 -27.25 -5.94 9.60
CA TYR A 32 -25.80 -5.87 9.56
C TYR A 32 -25.25 -6.26 8.18
N VAL A 33 -24.39 -5.41 7.63
CA VAL A 33 -23.70 -5.62 6.36
C VAL A 33 -22.21 -5.41 6.59
N HIS A 34 -21.38 -6.38 6.22
CA HIS A 34 -19.93 -6.24 6.36
C HIS A 34 -19.41 -5.09 5.49
N CYS A 35 -18.48 -4.29 6.02
CA CYS A 35 -17.95 -3.14 5.29
C CYS A 35 -17.24 -3.58 4.01
N THR A 36 -17.72 -3.10 2.86
CA THR A 36 -17.18 -3.43 1.53
C THR A 36 -15.73 -2.94 1.36
N ALA A 37 -15.39 -1.78 1.93
CA ALA A 37 -14.01 -1.29 1.96
C ALA A 37 -13.08 -2.22 2.75
N HIS A 38 -13.57 -2.77 3.86
CA HIS A 38 -12.80 -3.74 4.63
C HIS A 38 -12.68 -5.10 3.91
N CYS A 39 -13.75 -5.57 3.25
CA CYS A 39 -13.68 -6.76 2.39
C CYS A 39 -12.61 -6.60 1.30
N LEU A 40 -12.54 -5.43 0.67
CA LEU A 40 -11.54 -5.15 -0.34
C LEU A 40 -10.12 -5.17 0.23
N ASP A 41 -9.89 -4.49 1.35
CA ASP A 41 -8.57 -4.48 1.99
C ASP A 41 -8.10 -5.90 2.37
N LEU A 42 -9.01 -6.76 2.87
CA LEU A 42 -8.71 -8.18 3.16
C LEU A 42 -8.39 -8.97 1.88
N ALA A 43 -9.20 -8.83 0.83
CA ALA A 43 -8.95 -9.53 -0.43
C ALA A 43 -7.61 -9.12 -1.06
N VAL A 44 -7.25 -7.84 -0.98
CA VAL A 44 -5.95 -7.35 -1.45
C VAL A 44 -4.81 -7.88 -0.58
N HIS A 45 -4.95 -7.87 0.74
CA HIS A 45 -3.98 -8.47 1.68
C HIS A 45 -3.70 -9.93 1.33
N ASP A 46 -4.75 -10.75 1.21
CA ASP A 46 -4.61 -12.18 0.94
C ASP A 46 -3.95 -12.45 -0.41
N LEU A 47 -4.30 -11.68 -1.45
CA LEU A 47 -3.65 -11.74 -2.76
C LEU A 47 -2.15 -11.48 -2.67
N THR A 48 -1.77 -10.42 -1.96
CA THR A 48 -0.38 -10.01 -1.86
C THR A 48 0.48 -10.94 -1.02
N ASP A 49 -0.10 -11.55 0.02
CA ASP A 49 0.60 -12.51 0.87
C ASP A 49 0.85 -13.83 0.13
N GLN A 50 -0.07 -14.24 -0.75
CA GLN A 50 0.10 -15.41 -1.61
C GLN A 50 1.13 -15.20 -2.73
N CYS A 51 1.44 -13.95 -3.10
CA CYS A 51 2.40 -13.63 -4.14
C CYS A 51 3.77 -13.27 -3.53
N ALA A 52 4.68 -14.24 -3.46
CA ALA A 52 6.02 -14.08 -2.88
C ALA A 52 6.80 -12.88 -3.46
N THR A 53 6.67 -12.63 -4.77
CA THR A 53 7.29 -11.48 -5.46
C THR A 53 6.78 -10.15 -4.90
N ILE A 54 5.46 -10.01 -4.72
CA ILE A 54 4.85 -8.79 -4.23
C ILE A 54 5.13 -8.62 -2.73
N SER A 55 4.94 -9.65 -1.91
CA SER A 55 5.18 -9.58 -0.45
C SER A 55 6.64 -9.25 -0.11
N THR A 56 7.60 -9.86 -0.82
CA THR A 56 9.03 -9.54 -0.70
C THR A 56 9.33 -8.11 -1.15
N CYS A 57 8.77 -7.69 -2.30
CA CYS A 57 8.92 -6.32 -2.80
C CYS A 57 8.40 -5.28 -1.81
N ILE A 58 7.23 -5.49 -1.22
CA ILE A 58 6.64 -4.60 -0.20
C ILE A 58 7.60 -4.46 1.00
N SER A 59 8.14 -5.58 1.47
CA SER A 59 9.04 -5.59 2.62
C SER A 59 10.30 -4.76 2.34
N PHE A 60 10.90 -4.94 1.16
CA PHE A 60 12.10 -4.19 0.77
C PHE A 60 11.80 -2.71 0.45
N LEU A 61 10.68 -2.41 -0.20
CA LEU A 61 10.20 -1.05 -0.39
C LEU A 61 10.11 -0.32 0.96
N LYS A 62 9.51 -0.96 1.96
CA LYS A 62 9.43 -0.41 3.32
C LYS A 62 10.81 -0.20 3.93
N GLU A 63 11.71 -1.18 3.82
CA GLU A 63 13.08 -1.06 4.35
C GLU A 63 13.84 0.11 3.73
N ILE A 64 13.77 0.31 2.41
CA ILE A 64 14.42 1.42 1.71
C ILE A 64 13.87 2.77 2.19
N ILE A 65 12.55 2.92 2.16
CA ILE A 65 11.89 4.17 2.55
C ILE A 65 12.19 4.50 4.01
N ASP A 66 12.08 3.52 4.91
CA ASP A 66 12.38 3.70 6.33
C ASP A 66 13.86 4.03 6.54
N PHE A 67 14.77 3.36 5.83
CA PHE A 67 16.20 3.60 5.94
C PHE A 67 16.54 5.05 5.59
N VAL A 68 16.11 5.54 4.43
CA VAL A 68 16.38 6.92 4.00
C VAL A 68 15.72 7.93 4.94
N ARG A 69 14.43 7.75 5.27
CA ARG A 69 13.65 8.72 6.05
C ARG A 69 14.05 8.82 7.51
N ARG A 70 14.60 7.75 8.12
CA ARG A 70 14.99 7.76 9.54
C ARG A 70 16.19 8.67 9.84
N SER A 71 16.86 9.23 8.84
CA SER A 71 17.99 10.13 9.04
C SER A 71 17.87 11.38 8.17
N PRO A 72 17.85 12.58 8.78
CA PRO A 72 17.91 13.83 8.03
C PRO A 72 19.13 13.92 7.11
N LYS A 73 20.28 13.36 7.52
CA LYS A 73 21.50 13.28 6.72
C LYS A 73 21.29 12.49 5.43
N ARG A 74 20.72 11.29 5.53
CA ARG A 74 20.44 10.42 4.37
C ARG A 74 19.41 11.05 3.43
N LEU A 75 18.43 11.74 3.99
CA LEU A 75 17.46 12.50 3.20
C LEU A 75 18.09 13.68 2.46
N ALA A 76 19.04 14.38 3.09
CA ALA A 76 19.79 15.47 2.46
C ALA A 76 20.62 14.96 1.28
N ILE A 77 21.32 13.83 1.46
CA ILE A 77 22.09 13.16 0.39
C ILE A 77 21.19 12.81 -0.79
N LEU A 78 20.02 12.21 -0.55
CA LEU A 78 19.07 11.90 -1.62
C LEU A 78 18.63 13.16 -2.39
N LYS A 79 18.37 14.28 -1.69
CA LYS A 79 17.97 15.54 -2.35
C LYS A 79 19.11 16.14 -3.17
N GLU A 80 20.33 16.09 -2.66
CA GLU A 80 21.52 16.56 -3.37
C GLU A 80 21.74 15.76 -4.66
N ILE A 81 21.70 14.43 -4.57
CA ILE A 81 21.81 13.54 -5.73
C ILE A 81 20.67 13.78 -6.73
N SER A 82 19.43 13.94 -6.26
CA SER A 82 18.30 14.26 -7.14
C SER A 82 18.54 15.56 -7.92
N ASN A 83 19.12 16.58 -7.28
CA ASN A 83 19.47 17.85 -7.95
C ASN A 83 20.61 17.66 -8.96
N GLN A 84 21.63 16.87 -8.63
CA GLN A 84 22.75 16.55 -9.54
C GLN A 84 22.26 15.81 -10.79
N LEU A 85 21.30 14.91 -10.64
CA LEU A 85 20.65 14.19 -11.74
C LEU A 85 19.61 15.03 -12.49
N SER A 86 19.41 16.31 -12.14
CA SER A 86 18.36 17.17 -12.69
C SER A 86 16.95 16.57 -12.58
N MET A 87 16.72 15.73 -11.56
CA MET A 87 15.44 15.10 -11.27
C MET A 87 14.71 15.87 -10.18
N SER A 88 13.41 16.08 -10.36
CA SER A 88 12.57 16.66 -9.31
C SER A 88 12.40 15.65 -8.17
N TYR A 89 13.05 15.92 -7.03
CA TYR A 89 12.84 15.15 -5.81
C TYR A 89 11.36 15.16 -5.42
N SER A 90 10.84 13.98 -5.10
CA SER A 90 9.52 13.84 -4.48
C SER A 90 9.64 13.10 -3.15
N ASN A 91 8.86 13.49 -2.14
CA ASN A 91 8.96 12.86 -0.83
C ASN A 91 8.66 11.36 -0.91
N LEU A 92 9.56 10.54 -0.36
CA LEU A 92 9.32 9.11 -0.17
C LEU A 92 8.15 8.91 0.80
N THR A 93 7.05 8.31 0.35
CA THR A 93 5.84 8.13 1.17
C THR A 93 5.96 6.85 1.99
N PRO A 94 5.93 6.93 3.34
CA PRO A 94 6.03 5.75 4.18
C PRO A 94 4.85 4.79 3.95
N LEU A 95 5.14 3.49 3.97
CA LEU A 95 4.12 2.47 3.81
C LEU A 95 3.18 2.47 5.02
N CYS A 96 1.86 2.54 4.78
CA CYS A 96 0.85 2.34 5.83
C CYS A 96 0.59 0.84 6.03
N PRO A 97 0.87 0.25 7.21
CA PRO A 97 0.70 -1.20 7.43
C PRO A 97 -0.76 -1.67 7.39
N ILE A 98 -1.69 -0.80 7.79
CA ILE A 98 -3.09 -1.17 8.06
C ILE A 98 -4.00 -1.00 6.83
N ARG A 99 -3.61 -0.18 5.85
CA ARG A 99 -4.43 0.14 4.67
C ARG A 99 -3.72 -0.32 3.40
N TRP A 100 -4.05 -1.53 2.92
CA TRP A 100 -3.42 -2.11 1.73
C TRP A 100 -3.72 -1.33 0.46
N THR A 101 -4.87 -0.66 0.42
CA THR A 101 -5.26 0.25 -0.67
C THR A 101 -4.44 1.56 -0.71
N MET A 102 -3.66 1.90 0.32
CA MET A 102 -2.82 3.13 0.38
C MET A 102 -1.37 2.91 -0.10
N ARG A 103 -1.05 1.76 -0.70
CA ARG A 103 0.32 1.38 -1.04
C ARG A 103 0.83 2.02 -2.33
N VAL A 104 -0.06 2.49 -3.18
CA VAL A 104 0.26 3.10 -4.48
C VAL A 104 1.18 4.31 -4.30
N GLU A 105 0.94 5.15 -3.30
CA GLU A 105 1.78 6.33 -3.06
C GLU A 105 3.21 5.96 -2.70
N SER A 106 3.43 4.94 -1.87
CA SER A 106 4.77 4.44 -1.54
C SER A 106 5.48 3.91 -2.78
N TYR A 107 4.81 3.08 -3.57
CA TYR A 107 5.33 2.56 -4.83
C TYR A 107 5.69 3.70 -5.80
N ASN A 108 4.78 4.65 -6.01
CA ASN A 108 4.97 5.79 -6.89
C ASN A 108 6.12 6.68 -6.41
N SER A 109 6.23 6.91 -5.10
CA SER A 109 7.29 7.72 -4.54
C SER A 109 8.66 7.06 -4.74
N LEU A 110 8.79 5.74 -4.58
CA LEU A 110 10.05 5.07 -4.87
C LEU A 110 10.35 5.07 -6.38
N LEU A 111 9.35 4.76 -7.22
CA LEU A 111 9.52 4.73 -8.69
C LEU A 111 9.96 6.09 -9.25
N LYS A 112 9.41 7.20 -8.74
CA LYS A 112 9.78 8.56 -9.16
C LYS A 112 11.20 8.94 -8.74
N ASN A 113 11.70 8.37 -7.64
CA ASN A 113 13.04 8.64 -7.13
C ASN A 113 13.96 7.42 -7.31
N TYR A 114 13.67 6.50 -8.24
CA TYR A 114 14.36 5.21 -8.29
C TYR A 114 15.88 5.39 -8.49
N GLU A 115 16.28 6.09 -9.54
CA GLU A 115 17.69 6.36 -9.82
C GLU A 115 18.36 7.20 -8.70
N PRO A 116 17.77 8.32 -8.21
CA PRO A 116 18.35 9.05 -7.07
C PRO A 116 18.51 8.21 -5.79
N VAL A 117 17.57 7.31 -5.49
CA VAL A 117 17.65 6.43 -4.32
C VAL A 117 18.74 5.38 -4.50
N GLN A 118 18.88 4.83 -5.71
CA GLN A 118 19.93 3.87 -6.04
C GLN A 118 21.31 4.50 -5.82
N GLU A 119 21.55 5.69 -6.37
CA GLU A 119 22.81 6.41 -6.21
C GLU A 119 23.06 6.87 -4.76
N ALA A 120 22.01 7.27 -4.05
CA ALA A 120 22.13 7.58 -2.62
C ALA A 120 22.54 6.36 -1.80
N LEU A 121 21.98 5.17 -2.08
CA LEU A 121 22.36 3.94 -1.41
C LEU A 121 23.80 3.53 -1.74
N TYR A 122 24.22 3.72 -2.99
CA TYR A 122 25.60 3.49 -3.43
C TYR A 122 26.58 4.39 -2.67
N SER A 123 26.32 5.70 -2.65
CA SER A 123 27.15 6.67 -1.89
C SER A 123 27.19 6.36 -0.39
N LEU A 124 26.06 5.96 0.20
CA LEU A 124 25.97 5.60 1.61
C LEU A 124 26.66 4.26 1.95
N ALA A 125 26.90 3.39 0.96
CA ALA A 125 27.57 2.11 1.17
C ALA A 125 29.05 2.29 1.58
N GLU A 126 29.67 3.42 1.23
CA GLU A 126 31.03 3.78 1.62
C GLU A 126 31.15 4.18 3.11
N GLU A 127 30.03 4.43 3.80
CA GLU A 127 30.06 4.75 5.23
C GLU A 127 30.51 3.54 6.07
N LYS A 128 31.39 3.77 7.05
CA LYS A 128 31.81 2.69 7.97
C LYS A 128 30.70 2.30 8.93
N GLY A 129 30.60 1.01 9.23
CA GLY A 129 29.72 0.46 10.27
C GLY A 129 28.34 0.05 9.75
N GLY A 130 27.40 -0.13 10.70
CA GLY A 130 26.07 -0.68 10.43
C GLY A 130 25.28 0.03 9.31
N PRO A 131 25.27 1.37 9.23
CA PRO A 131 24.54 2.09 8.18
C PRO A 131 25.05 1.80 6.76
N GLY A 132 26.37 1.77 6.53
CA GLY A 132 26.93 1.48 5.21
C GLY A 132 26.73 0.03 4.79
N ILE A 133 26.89 -0.93 5.72
CA ILE A 133 26.55 -2.35 5.46
C ILE A 133 25.08 -2.47 5.05
N LYS A 134 24.18 -1.76 5.74
CA LYS A 134 22.75 -1.77 5.42
C LYS A 134 22.48 -1.10 4.08
N ALA A 135 23.12 0.04 3.77
CA ALA A 135 22.98 0.73 2.51
C ALA A 135 23.41 -0.16 1.33
N ASN A 136 24.57 -0.82 1.45
CA ASN A 136 25.07 -1.77 0.46
C ASN A 136 24.07 -2.92 0.21
N GLY A 137 23.55 -3.52 1.28
CA GLY A 137 22.54 -4.59 1.14
C GLY A 137 21.22 -4.11 0.50
N LEU A 138 20.83 -2.86 0.69
CA LEU A 138 19.65 -2.27 0.03
C LEU A 138 19.95 -1.92 -1.43
N TYR A 139 21.15 -1.44 -1.75
CA TYR A 139 21.62 -1.17 -3.10
C TYR A 139 21.60 -2.45 -3.96
N GLU A 140 22.19 -3.54 -3.47
CA GLU A 140 22.18 -4.84 -4.15
C GLU A 140 20.76 -5.36 -4.42
N LYS A 141 19.86 -5.23 -3.43
CA LYS A 141 18.44 -5.59 -3.59
C LYS A 141 17.75 -4.73 -4.65
N MET A 142 18.09 -3.45 -4.72
CA MET A 142 17.52 -2.52 -5.69
C MET A 142 17.99 -2.83 -7.11
N ASN A 143 19.19 -3.37 -7.28
CA ASN A 143 19.69 -3.87 -8.56
C ASN A 143 19.11 -5.23 -8.98
N ASN A 144 18.37 -5.91 -8.09
CA ASN A 144 17.80 -7.21 -8.38
C ASN A 144 16.55 -7.09 -9.28
N PHE A 145 16.53 -7.84 -10.37
CA PHE A 145 15.39 -7.87 -11.30
C PHE A 145 14.06 -8.18 -10.60
N ASN A 146 14.02 -9.12 -9.66
CA ASN A 146 12.77 -9.50 -8.98
C ASN A 146 12.20 -8.35 -8.16
N PHE A 147 13.05 -7.50 -7.59
CA PHE A 147 12.60 -6.31 -6.87
C PHE A 147 12.01 -5.28 -7.84
N PHE A 148 12.72 -4.94 -8.91
CA PHE A 148 12.21 -4.00 -9.92
C PHE A 148 10.92 -4.50 -10.57
N PHE A 149 10.87 -5.79 -10.93
CA PHE A 149 9.68 -6.44 -11.45
C PHE A 149 8.52 -6.39 -10.45
N GLY A 150 8.76 -6.73 -9.18
CA GLY A 150 7.76 -6.61 -8.11
C GLY A 150 7.26 -5.18 -7.92
N LEU A 151 8.14 -4.19 -8.08
CA LEU A 151 7.79 -2.76 -7.99
C LEU A 151 6.85 -2.36 -9.14
N LYS A 152 7.16 -2.78 -10.37
CA LYS A 152 6.30 -2.56 -11.54
C LYS A 152 4.98 -3.31 -11.47
N LEU A 153 5.01 -4.57 -11.01
CA LEU A 153 3.82 -5.40 -10.84
C LEU A 153 2.87 -4.79 -9.79
N GLY A 154 3.41 -4.34 -8.65
CA GLY A 154 2.60 -3.64 -7.65
C GLY A 154 2.02 -2.32 -8.17
N HIS A 155 2.79 -1.56 -8.95
CA HIS A 155 2.28 -0.35 -9.62
C HIS A 155 1.20 -0.64 -10.66
N LEU A 156 1.15 -1.85 -11.23
CA LEU A 156 0.07 -2.26 -12.13
C LEU A 156 -1.20 -2.66 -11.37
N ILE A 157 -1.06 -3.35 -10.23
CA ILE A 157 -2.19 -3.91 -9.48
C ILE A 157 -2.85 -2.89 -8.55
N PHE A 158 -2.05 -2.21 -7.73
CA PHE A 158 -2.57 -1.40 -6.62
C PHE A 158 -3.38 -0.16 -7.05
N PRO A 159 -3.11 0.53 -8.17
CA PRO A 159 -3.96 1.67 -8.58
C PRO A 159 -5.41 1.28 -8.87
N ALA A 160 -5.63 0.09 -9.45
CA ALA A 160 -6.98 -0.41 -9.70
C ALA A 160 -7.72 -0.69 -8.38
N THR A 161 -7.04 -1.29 -7.39
CA THR A 161 -7.63 -1.57 -6.08
C THR A 161 -7.87 -0.28 -5.27
N GLU A 162 -6.97 0.70 -5.37
CA GLU A 162 -7.17 2.01 -4.73
C GLU A 162 -8.34 2.78 -5.34
N LYS A 163 -8.48 2.76 -6.68
CA LYS A 163 -9.62 3.38 -7.35
C LYS A 163 -10.95 2.76 -6.89
N LEU A 164 -11.00 1.43 -6.76
CA LEU A 164 -12.16 0.74 -6.20
C LEU A 164 -12.42 1.17 -4.76
N SER A 165 -11.38 1.19 -3.92
CA SER A 165 -11.46 1.61 -2.52
C SER A 165 -12.04 3.03 -2.36
N ARG A 166 -11.60 3.98 -3.18
CA ARG A 166 -12.13 5.35 -3.20
C ARG A 166 -13.59 5.40 -3.67
N THR A 167 -13.96 4.55 -4.62
CA THR A 167 -15.33 4.47 -5.16
C THR A 167 -16.31 3.95 -4.12
N ILE A 168 -15.98 2.84 -3.46
CA ILE A 168 -16.85 2.21 -2.46
C ILE A 168 -16.96 3.00 -1.15
N GLN A 169 -16.00 3.89 -0.87
CA GLN A 169 -16.03 4.81 0.27
C GLN A 169 -16.72 6.16 -0.06
N GLY A 170 -17.15 6.36 -1.31
CA GLY A 170 -17.81 7.60 -1.74
C GLY A 170 -19.19 7.76 -1.11
N SER A 171 -19.51 8.97 -0.64
CA SER A 171 -20.78 9.28 0.06
C SER A 171 -22.04 9.14 -0.80
N ARG A 172 -21.89 9.09 -2.13
CA ARG A 172 -22.98 8.92 -3.10
C ARG A 172 -23.05 7.52 -3.71
N CYS A 173 -22.20 6.60 -3.26
CA CYS A 173 -22.09 5.25 -3.82
C CYS A 173 -23.24 4.36 -3.32
N CYS A 174 -24.00 3.76 -4.24
CA CYS A 174 -24.97 2.72 -3.91
C CYS A 174 -24.37 1.33 -4.13
N LEU A 175 -25.06 0.28 -3.67
CA LEU A 175 -24.57 -1.10 -3.82
C LEU A 175 -24.37 -1.50 -5.29
N GLN A 176 -25.20 -1.01 -6.20
CA GLN A 176 -25.03 -1.26 -7.63
C GLN A 176 -23.72 -0.66 -8.15
N ASP A 177 -23.36 0.55 -7.72
CA ASP A 177 -22.10 1.20 -8.09
C ASP A 177 -20.89 0.40 -7.58
N VAL A 178 -20.99 -0.15 -6.36
CA VAL A 178 -19.96 -1.03 -5.78
C VAL A 178 -19.76 -2.27 -6.64
N LEU A 179 -20.85 -2.93 -7.06
CA LEU A 179 -20.79 -4.14 -7.90
C LEU A 179 -20.17 -3.83 -9.27
N CYS A 180 -20.67 -2.78 -9.94
CA CYS A 180 -20.13 -2.34 -11.23
C CYS A 180 -18.62 -2.00 -11.14
N ALA A 181 -18.21 -1.31 -10.06
CA ALA A 181 -16.81 -0.95 -9.85
C ALA A 181 -15.93 -2.20 -9.60
N ALA A 182 -16.43 -3.17 -8.83
CA ALA A 182 -15.71 -4.42 -8.58
C ALA A 182 -15.55 -5.24 -9.88
N GLU A 183 -16.62 -5.36 -10.68
CA GLU A 183 -16.58 -6.03 -11.98
C GLU A 183 -15.59 -5.38 -12.95
N SER A 184 -15.53 -4.04 -12.95
CA SER A 184 -14.56 -3.27 -13.74
C SER A 184 -13.11 -3.62 -13.37
N VAL A 185 -12.79 -3.73 -12.08
CA VAL A 185 -11.46 -4.14 -11.62
C VAL A 185 -11.15 -5.59 -11.97
N ILE A 186 -12.12 -6.51 -11.83
CA ILE A 186 -11.96 -7.91 -12.26
C ILE A 186 -11.66 -7.99 -13.75
N HIS A 187 -12.39 -7.23 -14.57
CA HIS A 187 -12.15 -7.17 -16.01
C HIS A 187 -10.77 -6.59 -16.34
N HIS A 188 -10.34 -5.55 -15.63
CA HIS A 188 -8.99 -4.99 -15.77
C HIS A 188 -7.90 -6.03 -15.49
N PHE A 189 -8.00 -6.79 -14.40
CA PHE A 189 -7.02 -7.83 -14.09
C PHE A 189 -7.05 -9.01 -15.07
N ARG A 190 -8.22 -9.36 -15.61
CA ARG A 190 -8.31 -10.40 -16.66
C ARG A 190 -7.61 -10.00 -17.96
N ARG A 191 -7.50 -8.70 -18.27
CA ARG A 191 -6.79 -8.19 -19.45
C ARG A 191 -5.28 -8.12 -19.30
N ILE A 192 -4.78 -8.18 -18.06
CA ILE A 192 -3.35 -8.18 -17.75
C ILE A 192 -2.75 -9.60 -17.89
N ARG A 193 -3.61 -10.63 -17.88
CA ARG A 193 -3.26 -12.03 -18.11
C ARG A 193 -3.10 -12.31 -19.61
#